data_AF-A0A7C6LXD0-F1
#
_entry.id   AF-A0A7C6LXD0-F1
#
_cell.length_a   1.000
_cell.length_b   1.000
_cell.length_c   1.000
_cell.angle_alpha   90.00
_cell.angle_beta   90.00
_cell.angle_gamma   90.00
#
_symmetry.space_group_name_H-M   'P 1'
#
loop_
_entity.id
_entity.type
_entity.pdbx_description
1 polymer ?
#
loop_
_entity_poly.entity_id
_entity_poly.type
_entity_poly.pdbx_seq_one_letter_code
_entity_poly.pdbx_strand_id
1 'polypeptide(L)'
;MAHFTTNTYTLKREIVNFSNKISQGLSKPDRKFTADITYGMLASGSCLLTDVADQLHEGSKKINSVDRLSRHLSKGIPKEALLSYFRTVRKWIPDDPVVHLDDSDVVKPDGYKFEALDRVRDGSKSSDAKNVYECICQLKSDPKYN
;
A
#
# COMPACT_ATOMS: atom_id res chain seq x y z
N MET A 1 -28.42 -18.07 12.55
CA MET A 1 -27.80 -17.21 11.51
C MET A 1 -27.80 -15.70 11.88
N ALA A 2 -27.63 -15.33 13.16
CA ALA A 2 -27.78 -13.92 13.59
C ALA A 2 -26.45 -13.15 13.78
N HIS A 3 -25.29 -13.81 13.71
CA HIS A 3 -23.99 -13.19 14.07
C HIS A 3 -23.11 -12.78 12.88
N PHE A 4 -23.40 -13.24 11.65
CA PHE A 4 -22.57 -12.94 10.48
C PHE A 4 -22.66 -11.47 10.04
N THR A 5 -23.86 -10.88 10.09
CA THR A 5 -24.08 -9.48 9.66
C THR A 5 -23.50 -8.48 10.66
N THR A 6 -23.61 -8.74 11.96
CA THR A 6 -23.01 -7.89 12.99
C THR A 6 -21.48 -7.86 12.87
N ASN A 7 -20.87 -8.99 12.53
CA ASN A 7 -19.42 -9.08 12.34
C ASN A 7 -18.94 -8.25 11.13
N THR A 8 -19.65 -8.30 9.99
CA THR A 8 -19.27 -7.51 8.80
C THR A 8 -19.38 -5.99 9.02
N TYR A 9 -20.42 -5.52 9.71
CA TYR A 9 -20.53 -4.09 10.08
C TYR A 9 -19.43 -3.66 11.06
N THR A 10 -19.04 -4.55 11.97
CA THR A 10 -17.96 -4.28 12.94
C THR A 10 -16.61 -4.17 12.23
N LEU A 11 -16.28 -5.12 11.37
CA LEU A 11 -15.05 -5.11 10.56
C LEU A 11 -14.96 -3.88 9.67
N LYS A 12 -16.04 -3.53 8.96
CA LYS A 12 -16.06 -2.33 8.13
C LYS A 12 -15.80 -1.06 8.96
N ARG A 13 -16.39 -0.97 10.15
CA ARG A 13 -16.15 0.14 11.08
C ARG A 13 -14.69 0.17 11.57
N GLU A 14 -14.11 -0.98 11.89
CA GLU A 14 -12.70 -1.07 12.32
C GLU A 14 -11.74 -0.61 11.24
N ILE A 15 -11.94 -1.05 9.99
CA ILE A 15 -11.15 -0.62 8.83
C ILE A 15 -11.22 0.91 8.69
N VAL A 16 -12.44 1.46 8.69
CA VAL A 16 -12.63 2.92 8.56
C VAL A 16 -12.00 3.67 9.75
N ASN A 17 -12.12 3.14 10.96
CA ASN A 17 -11.51 3.74 12.15
C ASN A 17 -9.98 3.72 12.06
N PHE A 18 -9.39 2.62 11.61
CA PHE A 18 -7.95 2.51 11.38
C PHE A 18 -7.48 3.49 10.29
N SER A 19 -8.13 3.49 9.12
CA SER A 19 -7.82 4.43 8.02
C SER A 19 -7.90 5.89 8.48
N ASN A 20 -8.86 6.24 9.34
CA ASN A 20 -8.97 7.59 9.92
C ASN A 20 -7.84 7.93 10.90
N LYS A 21 -7.33 6.96 11.67
CA LYS A 21 -6.18 7.16 12.57
C LYS A 21 -4.90 7.45 11.79
N ILE A 22 -4.63 6.71 10.72
CA ILE A 22 -3.41 6.86 9.92
C ILE A 22 -3.47 8.03 8.91
N SER A 23 -4.65 8.61 8.70
CA SER A 23 -4.85 9.79 7.83
C SER A 23 -5.20 11.05 8.62
N GLN A 24 -4.91 11.08 9.92
CA GLN A 24 -5.22 12.21 10.78
C GLN A 24 -4.42 13.45 10.34
N GLY A 25 -5.13 14.56 10.12
CA GLY A 25 -4.53 15.82 9.66
C GLY A 25 -4.43 15.96 8.14
N LEU A 26 -4.80 14.93 7.37
CA LEU A 26 -4.90 15.04 5.91
C LEU A 26 -6.17 15.77 5.45
N SER A 27 -6.13 16.24 4.21
CA SER A 27 -7.29 16.88 3.58
C SER A 27 -8.45 15.88 3.42
N LYS A 28 -9.69 16.37 3.27
CA LYS A 28 -10.85 15.48 3.07
C LYS A 28 -10.67 14.54 1.86
N PRO A 29 -10.17 15.00 0.70
CA PRO A 29 -9.86 14.11 -0.43
C PRO A 29 -8.87 13.00 -0.10
N ASP A 30 -7.80 13.30 0.63
CA ASP A 30 -6.73 12.34 0.95
C ASP A 30 -7.22 11.31 1.98
N ARG A 31 -7.97 11.76 2.99
CA ARG A 31 -8.60 10.85 3.96
C ARG A 31 -9.57 9.89 3.29
N LYS A 32 -10.39 10.40 2.35
CA LYS A 32 -11.28 9.56 1.56
C LYS A 32 -10.47 8.53 0.75
N PHE A 33 -9.42 8.97 0.08
CA PHE A 33 -8.56 8.09 -0.69
C PHE A 33 -7.93 6.98 0.18
N THR A 34 -7.39 7.31 1.35
CA THR A 34 -6.82 6.32 2.27
C THR A 34 -7.86 5.28 2.68
N ALA A 35 -9.07 5.71 3.02
CA ALA A 35 -10.15 4.81 3.40
C ALA A 35 -10.60 3.92 2.23
N ASP A 36 -10.81 4.50 1.05
CA ASP A 36 -11.23 3.79 -0.17
C ASP A 36 -10.20 2.70 -0.53
N ILE A 37 -8.91 3.04 -0.60
CA ILE A 37 -7.86 2.08 -0.94
C ILE A 37 -7.72 0.99 0.12
N THR A 38 -7.73 1.34 1.41
CA THR A 38 -7.57 0.35 2.48
C THR A 38 -8.73 -0.64 2.49
N TYR A 39 -9.96 -0.14 2.42
CA TYR A 39 -11.14 -0.98 2.36
C TYR A 39 -11.17 -1.81 1.07
N GLY A 40 -10.94 -1.18 -0.07
CA GLY A 40 -11.04 -1.83 -1.36
C GLY A 40 -10.00 -2.94 -1.55
N MET A 41 -8.76 -2.75 -1.08
CA MET A 41 -7.74 -3.80 -1.10
C MET A 41 -8.08 -4.97 -0.19
N LEU A 42 -8.59 -4.71 1.02
CA LEU A 42 -9.01 -5.76 1.95
C LEU A 42 -10.23 -6.53 1.44
N ALA A 43 -11.18 -5.84 0.79
CA ALA A 43 -12.38 -6.45 0.25
C ALA A 43 -12.10 -7.24 -1.04
N SER A 44 -11.21 -6.76 -1.90
CA SER A 44 -10.87 -7.45 -3.16
C SER A 44 -9.82 -8.54 -2.99
N GLY A 45 -8.99 -8.46 -1.94
CA GLY A 45 -7.80 -9.29 -1.82
C GLY A 45 -6.76 -9.02 -2.92
N SER A 46 -6.84 -7.86 -3.58
CA SER A 46 -6.08 -7.51 -4.77
C SER A 46 -5.57 -6.07 -4.70
N CYS A 47 -4.39 -5.84 -5.28
CA CYS A 47 -3.82 -4.49 -5.45
C CYS A 47 -4.20 -3.85 -6.80
N LEU A 48 -4.95 -4.55 -7.65
CA LEU A 48 -5.42 -4.00 -8.92
C LEU A 48 -6.53 -2.97 -8.67
N LEU A 49 -6.31 -1.74 -9.19
CA LEU A 49 -7.28 -0.65 -9.01
C LEU A 49 -8.66 -0.96 -9.60
N THR A 50 -8.72 -1.82 -10.62
CA THR A 50 -9.98 -2.31 -11.20
C THR A 50 -10.79 -3.10 -10.19
N ASP A 51 -10.15 -4.01 -9.46
CA ASP A 51 -10.81 -4.90 -8.50
C ASP A 51 -11.19 -4.11 -7.25
N VAL A 52 -10.30 -3.21 -6.81
CA VAL A 52 -10.57 -2.24 -5.76
C VAL A 52 -11.80 -1.41 -6.11
N ALA A 53 -11.87 -0.85 -7.32
CA ALA A 53 -12.99 -0.03 -7.76
C ALA A 53 -14.32 -0.79 -7.78
N ASP A 54 -14.31 -2.09 -8.10
CA ASP A 54 -15.52 -2.93 -8.05
C ASP A 54 -16.08 -3.05 -6.63
N GLN A 55 -15.21 -3.13 -5.62
CA GLN A 55 -15.60 -3.27 -4.21
C GLN A 55 -16.08 -1.96 -3.57
N LEU A 56 -15.75 -0.81 -4.16
CA LEU A 56 -16.20 0.50 -3.64
C LEU A 56 -17.68 0.78 -3.91
N HIS A 57 -18.30 0.07 -4.86
CA HIS A 57 -19.72 0.22 -5.23
C HIS A 57 -20.15 1.68 -5.46
N GLU A 58 -19.32 2.46 -6.13
CA GLU A 58 -19.63 3.85 -6.46
C GLU A 58 -20.67 3.95 -7.58
N GLY A 59 -21.58 4.92 -7.50
CA GLY A 59 -22.58 5.13 -8.56
C GLY A 59 -22.01 5.70 -9.87
N SER A 60 -20.73 6.08 -9.90
CA SER A 60 -20.04 6.53 -11.12
C SER A 60 -19.56 5.35 -11.96
N LYS A 61 -19.26 5.61 -13.25
CA LYS A 61 -18.60 4.60 -14.11
C LYS A 61 -17.27 4.16 -13.47
N LYS A 62 -17.02 2.84 -13.47
CA LYS A 62 -15.80 2.22 -12.92
C LYS A 62 -14.51 2.91 -13.35
N ILE A 63 -14.40 3.28 -14.63
CA ILE A 63 -13.23 3.99 -15.17
C ILE A 63 -12.94 5.31 -14.43
N ASN A 64 -13.97 6.05 -14.01
CA ASN A 64 -13.79 7.30 -13.27
C ASN A 64 -13.23 7.06 -11.87
N SER A 65 -13.63 5.96 -11.23
CA SER A 65 -13.12 5.54 -9.92
C SER A 65 -11.66 5.13 -10.05
N VAL A 66 -11.32 4.29 -11.04
CA VAL A 66 -9.94 3.89 -11.34
C VAL A 66 -9.07 5.12 -11.63
N ASP A 67 -9.51 6.01 -12.51
CA ASP A 67 -8.77 7.24 -12.85
C ASP A 67 -8.56 8.13 -11.63
N ARG A 68 -9.56 8.27 -10.75
CA ARG A 68 -9.44 9.06 -9.53
C ARG A 68 -8.39 8.46 -8.59
N LEU A 69 -8.44 7.15 -8.36
CA LEU A 69 -7.50 6.45 -7.48
C LEU A 69 -6.07 6.54 -8.04
N SER A 70 -5.91 6.29 -9.35
CA SER A 70 -4.64 6.38 -10.06
C SER A 70 -4.02 7.78 -9.99
N ARG A 71 -4.81 8.83 -10.27
CA ARG A 71 -4.37 10.24 -10.15
C ARG A 71 -4.00 10.65 -8.72
N HIS A 72 -4.52 9.94 -7.71
CA HIS A 72 -4.15 10.21 -6.33
C HIS A 72 -2.82 9.53 -6.00
N LEU A 73 -2.64 8.27 -6.41
CA LEU A 73 -1.38 7.53 -6.26
C LEU A 73 -0.21 8.23 -6.96
N SER A 74 -0.44 8.82 -8.14
CA SER A 74 0.60 9.54 -8.88
C SER A 74 1.14 10.79 -8.17
N LYS A 75 0.50 11.25 -7.10
CA LYS A 75 0.98 12.39 -6.28
C LYS A 75 2.01 11.96 -5.22
N GLY A 76 2.18 10.65 -5.01
CA GLY A 76 3.02 10.12 -3.94
C GLY A 76 2.35 10.21 -2.56
N ILE A 77 3.14 9.92 -1.52
CA ILE A 77 2.68 9.89 -0.13
C ILE A 77 2.95 11.27 0.51
N PRO A 78 1.92 11.98 1.01
CA PRO A 78 2.10 13.23 1.75
C PRO A 78 2.95 13.00 3.02
N LYS A 79 3.80 13.97 3.37
CA LYS A 79 4.64 13.88 4.59
C LYS A 79 3.80 13.76 5.85
N GLU A 80 2.65 14.43 5.88
CA GLU A 80 1.69 14.43 6.96
C GLU A 80 1.09 13.02 7.16
N ALA A 81 0.90 12.26 6.08
CA ALA A 81 0.39 10.89 6.12
C ALA A 81 1.42 9.99 6.81
N LEU A 82 2.70 10.13 6.45
CA LEU A 82 3.79 9.39 7.06
C LEU A 82 3.92 9.69 8.57
N LEU A 83 3.82 10.97 8.96
CA LEU A 83 3.83 11.37 10.36
C LEU A 83 2.63 10.82 11.14
N SER A 84 1.43 10.84 10.55
CA SER A 84 0.22 10.30 11.18
C SER A 84 0.32 8.78 11.36
N TYR A 85 0.90 8.08 10.38
CA TYR A 85 1.20 6.66 10.47
C TYR A 85 2.18 6.37 11.61
N PHE A 86 3.34 7.05 11.66
CA PHE A 86 4.33 6.85 12.71
C PHE A 86 3.79 7.14 14.11
N ARG A 87 2.97 8.19 14.28
CA ARG A 87 2.31 8.48 15.56
C ARG A 87 1.35 7.38 16.00
N THR A 88 0.74 6.68 15.05
CA THR A 88 -0.15 5.55 15.34
C THR A 88 0.66 4.33 15.75
N VAL A 89 1.65 3.96 14.94
CA VAL A 89 2.50 2.77 15.17
C VAL A 89 3.30 2.89 16.46
N ARG A 90 3.85 4.08 16.76
CA ARG A 90 4.63 4.32 17.99
C ARG A 90 3.88 3.94 19.28
N LYS A 91 2.54 4.00 19.29
CA LYS A 91 1.72 3.61 20.45
C LYS A 91 1.60 2.10 20.62
N TRP A 92 1.98 1.33 19.61
CA TRP A 92 1.90 -0.13 19.60
C TRP A 92 3.25 -0.80 19.86
N ILE A 93 4.34 -0.03 19.81
CA ILE A 93 5.69 -0.52 20.02
C ILE A 93 5.95 -0.61 21.54
N PRO A 94 6.39 -1.77 22.07
CA PRO A 94 6.79 -1.91 23.48
C PRO A 94 8.12 -1.20 23.76
N ASP A 95 8.47 -1.01 25.03
CA ASP A 95 9.70 -0.30 25.42
C ASP A 95 10.98 -0.99 24.90
N ASP A 96 10.98 -2.32 24.84
CA ASP A 96 12.05 -3.15 24.27
C ASP A 96 11.57 -3.87 22.99
N PRO A 97 11.61 -3.21 21.82
CA PRO A 97 11.10 -3.79 20.58
C PRO A 97 12.10 -4.75 19.93
N VAL A 98 11.60 -5.88 19.44
CA VAL A 98 12.36 -6.77 18.54
C VAL A 98 12.19 -6.28 17.10
N VAL A 99 13.29 -5.87 16.47
CA VAL A 99 13.31 -5.39 15.08
C VAL A 99 13.65 -6.56 14.15
N HIS A 100 12.70 -6.93 13.30
CA HIS A 100 12.93 -7.90 12.23
C HIS A 100 13.39 -7.15 10.98
N LEU A 101 14.55 -7.52 10.45
CA LEU A 101 15.07 -7.00 9.18
C LEU A 101 14.89 -8.10 8.14
N ASP A 102 14.19 -7.77 7.06
CA ASP A 102 13.95 -8.63 5.90
C ASP A 102 14.61 -7.96 4.68
N ASP A 103 15.45 -8.71 3.97
CA ASP A 103 16.15 -8.28 2.76
C ASP A 103 15.42 -8.70 1.46
N SER A 104 14.14 -9.08 1.59
CA SER A 104 13.28 -9.43 0.46
C SER A 104 13.15 -8.29 -0.56
N ASP A 105 13.45 -8.59 -1.82
CA ASP A 105 13.33 -7.68 -2.94
C ASP A 105 11.99 -7.84 -3.69
N VAL A 106 11.46 -6.75 -4.23
CA VAL A 106 10.29 -6.77 -5.12
C VAL A 106 10.74 -6.75 -6.58
N VAL A 107 10.67 -7.92 -7.23
CA VAL A 107 10.94 -8.05 -8.67
C VAL A 107 9.73 -7.61 -9.50
N LYS A 108 9.96 -6.83 -10.56
CA LYS A 108 8.94 -6.45 -11.54
C LYS A 108 9.43 -6.72 -12.96
N PRO A 109 9.27 -7.97 -13.47
CA PRO A 109 9.88 -8.39 -14.72
C PRO A 109 9.41 -7.57 -15.93
N ASP A 110 8.14 -7.14 -15.93
CA ASP A 110 7.53 -6.34 -17.00
C ASP A 110 7.55 -4.82 -16.71
N GLY A 111 8.33 -4.38 -15.71
CA GLY A 111 8.41 -3.00 -15.25
C GLY A 111 9.21 -2.08 -16.16
N TYR A 112 8.56 -1.32 -17.05
CA TYR A 112 9.29 -0.51 -18.05
C TYR A 112 9.75 0.89 -17.57
N LYS A 113 9.16 1.44 -16.50
CA LYS A 113 9.44 2.81 -16.02
C LYS A 113 9.27 2.94 -14.50
N PHE A 114 10.31 2.60 -13.75
CA PHE A 114 10.38 2.92 -12.31
C PHE A 114 11.47 3.96 -12.06
N GLU A 115 11.24 4.79 -11.04
CA GLU A 115 12.14 5.85 -10.60
C GLU A 115 13.48 5.34 -10.03
N ALA A 116 13.57 4.05 -9.71
CA ALA A 116 14.78 3.38 -9.24
C ALA A 116 14.83 1.91 -9.69
N LEU A 117 15.07 1.67 -10.97
CA LEU A 117 15.37 0.33 -11.46
C LEU A 117 16.81 -0.04 -11.11
N ASP A 118 16.99 -1.20 -10.48
CA ASP A 118 18.31 -1.83 -10.31
C ASP A 118 18.23 -3.32 -10.71
N ARG A 119 19.38 -3.97 -10.89
CA ARG A 119 19.47 -5.37 -11.28
C ARG A 119 19.79 -6.23 -10.07
N VAL A 120 18.94 -7.21 -9.77
CA VAL A 120 19.20 -8.23 -8.74
C VAL A 120 19.57 -9.54 -9.41
N ARG A 121 20.55 -10.23 -8.84
CA ARG A 121 20.94 -11.57 -9.28
C ARG A 121 19.87 -12.56 -8.79
N ASP A 122 19.20 -13.23 -9.73
CA ASP A 122 18.29 -14.31 -9.40
C ASP A 122 19.12 -15.55 -9.03
N GLY A 123 19.23 -15.82 -7.72
CA GLY A 123 19.97 -16.96 -7.19
C GLY A 123 19.38 -18.32 -7.57
N SER A 124 18.08 -18.38 -7.91
CA SER A 124 17.41 -19.62 -8.32
C SER A 124 17.67 -20.00 -9.77
N LYS A 125 17.90 -19.01 -10.63
CA LYS A 125 18.19 -19.19 -12.07
C LYS A 125 19.66 -19.04 -12.42
N SER A 126 20.48 -18.55 -11.49
CA SER A 126 21.93 -18.43 -11.68
C SER A 126 22.63 -19.75 -11.36
N SER A 127 23.65 -20.08 -12.16
CA SER A 127 24.57 -21.19 -11.92
C SER A 127 26.00 -20.68 -11.75
N ASP A 128 26.93 -21.58 -11.39
CA ASP A 128 28.35 -21.23 -11.24
C ASP A 128 28.97 -20.66 -12.53
N ALA A 129 28.40 -20.99 -13.70
CA ALA A 129 28.87 -20.54 -15.00
C ALA A 129 28.07 -19.34 -15.57
N LYS A 130 26.86 -19.05 -15.06
CA LYS A 130 25.99 -18.02 -15.63
C LYS A 130 25.16 -17.31 -14.57
N ASN A 131 25.29 -15.99 -14.54
CA ASN A 131 24.46 -15.13 -13.70
C ASN A 131 23.23 -14.64 -14.48
N VAL A 132 22.04 -14.90 -13.94
CA VAL A 132 20.77 -14.36 -14.42
C VAL A 132 20.42 -13.17 -13.53
N TYR A 133 20.07 -12.05 -14.15
CA TYR A 133 19.70 -10.84 -13.44
C TYR A 133 18.30 -10.42 -13.83
N GLU A 134 17.52 -9.98 -12.86
CA GLU A 134 16.17 -9.46 -13.04
C GLU A 134 16.11 -7.98 -12.64
N CYS A 135 15.21 -7.23 -13.27
CA CYS A 135 14.98 -5.84 -12.93
C CYS A 135 14.08 -5.75 -11.70
N ILE A 136 14.58 -5.11 -10.65
CA ILE A 136 13.83 -4.82 -9.43
C ILE A 136 13.54 -3.33 -9.33
N CYS A 137 12.52 -2.99 -8.56
CA CYS A 137 12.30 -1.61 -8.14
C CYS A 137 12.93 -1.44 -6.75
N GLN A 138 13.99 -0.65 -6.64
CA GLN A 138 14.53 -0.27 -5.33
C GLN A 138 13.57 0.69 -4.63
N LEU A 139 13.21 0.38 -3.39
CA LEU A 139 12.60 1.34 -2.48
C LEU A 139 13.71 2.31 -2.02
N LYS A 140 13.96 3.37 -2.79
CA LYS A 140 14.90 4.41 -2.36
C LYS A 140 14.27 5.19 -1.19
N SER A 141 14.91 5.16 -0.03
CA SER A 141 14.73 6.20 0.97
C SER A 141 15.25 7.52 0.40
N ASP A 142 14.40 8.54 0.34
CA ASP A 142 14.75 9.87 -0.15
C ASP A 142 16.01 10.39 0.58
N PRO A 143 17.13 10.68 -0.13
CA PRO A 143 18.37 11.16 0.49
C PRO A 143 18.26 12.59 1.06
N LYS A 144 17.08 13.23 0.98
CA LYS A 144 16.81 14.54 1.59
C LYS A 144 16.70 14.51 3.12
N TYR A 145 16.90 13.34 3.76
CA TYR A 145 16.84 13.16 5.21
C TYR A 145 18.06 12.43 5.78
N ASN A 146 19.26 12.67 5.21
CA ASN A 146 20.54 12.44 5.88
C ASN A 146 21.22 13.78 6.16
#